data_AF-A0A2H0WFG0-F1
#
_entry.id   AF-A0A2H0WFG0-F1
#
_cell.length_a   1.000
_cell.length_b   1.000
_cell.length_c   1.000
_cell.angle_alpha   90.00
_cell.angle_beta   90.00
_cell.angle_gamma   90.00
#
_symmetry.space_group_name_H-M   'P 1'
#
loop_
_entity.id
_entity.type
_entity.pdbx_description
1 polymer ?
#
loop_
_entity_poly.entity_id
_entity_poly.type
_entity_poly.pdbx_seq_one_letter_code
_entity_poly.pdbx_strand_id
1 'polypeptide(L)'
;MGANRGAFSERLDQDPEPSTFYRGFRYQSMGLPSLKKDFKPELSVDHKEMGRADTLRYNVLTYVVEENYDRAIQELRNFMARDFEFPTFKRRVERYIEHAVDLVNAIRAKRNFPGVQMLTIAKQKELNEIFAVHFHELQHLLKRVEKIQYDVRIEDVRSTVWVVRAAIYSVIVLAIIAFILDGHRGLFETATTVLDDLFQTAAAWLFSKF
;
A
#
# COMPACT_ATOMS: atom_id res chain seq x y z
N MET A 1 58.57 39.35 0.34
CA MET A 1 57.20 39.85 0.16
C MET A 1 56.29 38.93 0.94
N GLY A 2 55.56 39.29 1.98
CA GLY A 2 55.22 40.57 2.60
C GLY A 2 54.03 40.22 3.50
N ALA A 3 54.23 40.30 4.81
CA ALA A 3 53.29 39.91 5.85
C ALA A 3 51.98 40.72 5.81
N ASN A 4 50.87 40.16 6.30
CA ASN A 4 50.06 40.93 7.23
C ASN A 4 49.27 40.05 8.22
N ARG A 5 49.63 40.21 9.50
CA ARG A 5 48.90 39.80 10.69
C ARG A 5 48.03 40.98 11.12
N GLY A 6 46.79 40.74 11.49
CA GLY A 6 45.98 41.63 12.32
C GLY A 6 44.87 40.78 12.95
N ALA A 7 45.01 40.31 14.19
CA ALA A 7 44.92 41.07 15.44
C ALA A 7 43.53 41.75 15.58
N PHE A 8 42.58 41.00 16.11
CA PHE A 8 41.40 41.56 16.76
C PHE A 8 41.07 40.70 18.00
N SER A 9 41.95 40.83 18.99
CA SER A 9 41.60 40.57 20.39
C SER A 9 41.05 41.88 20.97
N GLU A 10 40.34 41.78 22.10
CA GLU A 10 40.17 42.85 23.10
C GLU A 10 38.83 43.65 23.05
N ARG A 11 37.79 43.02 23.59
CA ARG A 11 36.83 43.61 24.56
C ARG A 11 36.49 42.50 25.55
N LEU A 12 37.25 42.29 26.62
CA LEU A 12 37.17 43.00 27.91
C LEU A 12 35.73 43.29 28.34
N ASP A 13 35.28 42.45 29.27
CA ASP A 13 34.74 42.82 30.56
C ASP A 13 33.65 43.89 30.57
N GLN A 14 32.42 43.42 30.74
CA GLN A 14 31.49 44.02 31.70
C GLN A 14 30.49 42.95 32.10
N ASP A 15 30.83 42.23 33.17
CA ASP A 15 29.86 41.51 33.99
C ASP A 15 28.98 42.55 34.72
N PRO A 16 27.66 42.57 34.50
CA PRO A 16 26.77 43.21 35.45
C PRO A 16 26.55 42.25 36.63
N GLU A 17 27.07 42.66 37.78
CA GLU A 17 26.76 42.20 39.14
C GLU A 17 25.40 41.47 39.28
N PRO A 18 25.36 40.28 39.93
CA PRO A 18 24.10 39.59 40.23
C PRO A 18 23.37 40.35 41.33
N SER A 19 22.59 41.35 40.93
CA SER A 19 21.75 42.11 41.85
C SER A 19 20.85 41.16 42.65
N THR A 20 21.10 41.20 43.95
CA THR A 20 20.36 40.57 45.04
C THR A 20 18.90 40.99 45.00
N PHE A 21 18.08 40.28 44.22
CA PHE A 21 16.63 40.49 44.18
C PHE A 21 15.88 39.16 44.09
N TYR A 22 16.12 38.27 45.06
CA TYR A 22 15.13 37.28 45.46
C TYR A 22 15.06 37.26 46.98
N ARG A 23 14.41 38.31 47.52
CA ARG A 23 13.81 38.27 48.85
C ARG A 23 12.91 37.04 48.90
N GLY A 24 13.11 36.24 49.94
CA GLY A 24 12.39 35.00 50.17
C GLY A 24 10.88 35.15 50.05
N PHE A 25 10.32 34.54 49.01
CA PHE A 25 9.02 33.92 49.13
C PHE A 25 9.26 32.59 49.84
N ARG A 26 8.88 32.54 51.12
CA ARG A 26 8.56 31.26 51.75
C ARG A 26 7.48 30.64 50.88
N TYR A 27 7.86 29.67 50.07
CA TYR A 27 6.91 28.70 49.54
C TYR A 27 6.40 27.93 50.74
N GLN A 28 5.30 28.42 51.28
CA GLN A 28 4.40 27.64 52.10
C GLN A 28 4.14 26.37 51.28
N SER A 29 4.61 25.24 51.79
CA SER A 29 4.44 23.92 51.20
C SER A 29 2.95 23.57 51.23
N MET A 30 2.17 24.18 50.34
CA MET A 30 0.92 23.59 49.92
C MET A 30 1.31 22.28 49.27
N GLY A 31 0.95 21.17 49.92
CA GLY A 31 1.01 19.85 49.33
C GLY A 31 0.18 19.87 48.06
N LEU A 32 0.82 20.21 46.95
CA LEU A 32 0.27 20.01 45.63
C LEU A 32 0.07 18.49 45.52
N PRO A 33 -1.17 18.01 45.28
CA PRO A 33 -1.37 16.60 45.02
C PRO A 33 -0.42 16.24 43.88
N SER A 34 0.48 15.30 44.15
CA SER A 34 1.41 14.74 43.17
C SER A 34 0.63 13.92 42.14
N LEU A 35 -0.24 14.58 41.39
CA LEU A 35 -0.84 14.08 40.17
C LEU A 35 0.19 14.27 39.04
N LYS A 36 1.35 13.63 39.20
CA LYS A 36 2.09 13.13 38.05
C LYS A 36 1.25 12.00 37.46
N LYS A 37 0.12 12.34 36.83
CA LYS A 37 -0.52 11.42 35.90
C LYS A 37 0.50 11.29 34.76
N ASP A 38 1.13 10.13 34.68
CA ASP A 38 1.97 9.77 33.54
C ASP A 38 1.16 10.08 32.28
N PHE A 39 1.61 11.09 31.55
CA PHE A 39 0.99 11.51 30.31
C PHE A 39 1.18 10.38 29.31
N LYS A 40 0.24 9.42 29.32
CA LYS A 40 0.14 8.39 28.30
C LYS A 40 -0.74 8.98 27.20
N PRO A 41 -0.19 9.28 26.01
CA PRO A 41 -1.02 9.63 24.87
C PRO A 41 -2.00 8.49 24.62
N GLU A 42 -3.27 8.70 24.96
CA GLU A 42 -4.35 7.79 24.57
C GLU A 42 -4.54 7.96 23.06
N LEU A 43 -3.94 7.05 22.29
CA LEU A 43 -4.40 6.88 20.92
C LEU A 43 -5.75 6.20 20.97
N SER A 44 -6.79 6.92 20.56
CA SER A 44 -8.04 6.31 20.17
C SER A 44 -7.83 5.58 18.84
N VAL A 45 -7.17 4.42 18.86
CA VAL A 45 -7.11 3.55 17.67
C VAL A 45 -8.44 2.84 17.57
N ASP A 46 -9.19 3.12 16.51
CA ASP A 46 -10.36 2.30 16.20
C ASP A 46 -9.86 0.90 15.78
N HIS A 47 -10.18 -0.11 16.58
CA HIS A 47 -9.80 -1.50 16.30
C HIS A 47 -10.29 -1.98 14.93
N LYS A 48 -11.38 -1.40 14.41
CA LYS A 48 -11.87 -1.68 13.05
C LYS A 48 -10.89 -1.24 11.96
N GLU A 49 -10.06 -0.26 12.26
CA GLU A 49 -9.10 0.31 11.32
C GLU A 49 -7.75 -0.40 11.30
N MET A 50 -7.45 -1.24 12.30
CA MET A 50 -6.23 -2.04 12.36
C MET A 50 -6.17 -3.11 11.26
N GLY A 51 -7.32 -3.56 10.75
CA GLY A 51 -7.41 -4.62 9.74
C GLY A 51 -7.64 -6.00 10.34
N ARG A 52 -7.48 -7.04 9.51
CA ARG A 52 -7.62 -8.43 9.96
C ARG A 52 -6.32 -8.89 10.60
N ALA A 53 -6.42 -9.78 11.60
CA ALA A 53 -5.29 -10.20 12.43
C ALA A 53 -4.13 -10.86 11.65
N ASP A 54 -4.41 -11.36 10.44
CA ASP A 54 -3.46 -12.02 9.54
C ASP A 54 -2.76 -11.06 8.57
N THR A 55 -3.08 -9.76 8.58
CA THR A 55 -2.54 -8.81 7.61
C THR A 55 -1.31 -8.06 8.11
N LEU A 56 -0.46 -7.64 7.16
CA LEU A 56 0.70 -6.79 7.43
C LEU A 56 0.32 -5.54 8.22
N ARG A 57 -0.82 -4.92 7.86
CA ARG A 57 -1.31 -3.72 8.53
C ARG A 57 -1.55 -3.97 10.02
N TYR A 58 -2.25 -5.04 10.36
CA TYR A 58 -2.59 -5.33 11.75
C TYR A 58 -1.33 -5.56 12.58
N ASN A 59 -0.39 -6.37 12.08
CA ASN A 59 0.85 -6.70 12.79
C ASN A 59 1.70 -5.45 13.04
N VAL A 60 1.93 -4.65 12.00
CA VAL A 60 2.77 -3.44 12.09
C VAL A 60 2.12 -2.41 13.02
N LEU A 61 0.82 -2.13 12.87
CA LEU A 61 0.13 -1.17 13.73
C LEU A 61 0.09 -1.62 15.19
N THR A 62 -0.10 -2.92 15.43
CA THR A 62 -0.08 -3.49 16.79
C THR A 62 1.29 -3.28 17.43
N TYR A 63 2.37 -3.62 16.73
CA TYR A 63 3.73 -3.39 17.25
C TYR A 63 4.04 -1.91 17.51
N VAL A 64 3.52 -0.99 16.69
CA VAL A 64 3.70 0.45 16.92
C VAL A 64 2.93 0.95 18.15
N VAL A 65 1.72 0.42 18.37
CA VAL A 65 0.90 0.73 19.57
C VAL A 65 1.55 0.16 20.84
N GLU A 66 2.12 -1.04 20.76
CA GLU A 66 2.87 -1.69 21.83
C GLU A 66 4.29 -1.10 22.02
N GLU A 67 4.64 -0.04 21.29
CA GLU A 67 5.95 0.63 21.33
C GLU A 67 7.13 -0.28 20.94
N ASN A 68 6.85 -1.40 20.26
CA ASN A 68 7.83 -2.33 19.74
C ASN A 68 8.26 -1.99 18.31
N TYR A 69 8.88 -0.83 18.15
CA TYR A 69 9.24 -0.27 16.84
C TYR A 69 10.22 -1.15 16.05
N ASP A 70 11.15 -1.81 16.74
CA ASP A 70 12.15 -2.67 16.09
C ASP A 70 11.48 -3.88 15.43
N ARG A 71 10.49 -4.52 16.08
CA ARG A 71 9.69 -5.58 15.46
C ARG A 71 8.83 -5.07 14.31
N ALA A 72 8.25 -3.88 14.43
CA ALA A 72 7.46 -3.29 13.35
C ALA A 72 8.30 -3.08 12.08
N ILE A 73 9.52 -2.55 12.22
CA ILE A 73 10.46 -2.38 11.11
C ILE A 73 10.91 -3.73 10.55
N GLN A 74 11.19 -4.70 11.42
CA GLN A 74 11.57 -6.04 11.00
C GLN A 74 10.45 -6.70 10.19
N GLU A 75 9.19 -6.58 10.61
CA GLU A 75 8.04 -7.13 9.88
C GLU A 75 7.90 -6.49 8.48
N LEU A 76 8.09 -5.18 8.37
CA LEU A 76 8.10 -4.46 7.08
C LEU A 76 9.23 -4.93 6.15
N ARG A 77 10.43 -5.12 6.70
CA ARG A 77 11.59 -5.62 5.93
C ARG A 77 11.42 -7.08 5.53
N ASN A 78 10.94 -7.92 6.46
CA ASN A 78 10.61 -9.31 6.20
C ASN A 78 9.56 -9.42 5.10
N PHE A 79 8.55 -8.56 5.11
CA PHE A 79 7.55 -8.51 4.05
C PHE A 79 8.19 -8.26 2.67
N MET A 80 9.13 -7.33 2.54
CA MET A 80 9.85 -7.07 1.28
C MET A 80 10.83 -8.17 0.86
N ALA A 81 11.32 -8.95 1.83
CA ALA A 81 12.21 -10.07 1.61
C ALA A 81 11.47 -11.35 1.20
N ARG A 82 10.15 -11.45 1.43
CA ARG A 82 9.35 -12.58 0.96
C ARG A 82 9.34 -12.63 -0.56
N ASP A 83 9.38 -13.85 -1.09
CA ASP A 83 9.14 -14.08 -2.51
C ASP A 83 7.66 -13.88 -2.81
N PHE A 84 7.38 -12.98 -3.74
CA PHE A 84 6.03 -12.72 -4.24
C PHE A 84 5.86 -13.40 -5.58
N GLU A 85 4.70 -14.02 -5.80
CA GLU A 85 4.32 -14.62 -7.09
C GLU A 85 4.39 -13.59 -8.25
N PHE A 86 4.26 -12.30 -7.93
CA PHE A 86 4.18 -11.22 -8.91
C PHE A 86 5.40 -10.28 -8.83
N PRO A 87 6.33 -10.29 -9.80
CA PRO A 87 7.53 -9.44 -9.75
C PRO A 87 7.21 -7.94 -9.88
N THR A 88 6.10 -7.59 -10.52
CA THR A 88 5.60 -6.21 -10.64
C THR A 88 5.09 -5.65 -9.32
N PHE A 89 4.61 -6.52 -8.41
CA PHE A 89 4.11 -6.12 -7.10
C PHE A 89 5.22 -5.51 -6.25
N LYS A 90 6.37 -6.18 -6.17
CA LYS A 90 7.52 -5.73 -5.36
C LYS A 90 7.95 -4.31 -5.75
N ARG A 91 8.11 -4.05 -7.04
CA ARG A 91 8.48 -2.71 -7.56
C ARG A 91 7.45 -1.63 -7.24
N ARG A 92 6.16 -1.96 -7.20
CA ARG A 92 5.08 -1.00 -6.89
C ARG A 92 4.99 -0.71 -5.39
N VAL A 93 5.37 -1.66 -4.54
CA VAL A 93 5.19 -1.59 -3.08
C VAL A 93 6.43 -1.12 -2.34
N GLU A 94 7.63 -1.33 -2.89
CA GLU A 94 8.92 -0.96 -2.29
C GLU A 94 8.94 0.45 -1.70
N ARG A 95 8.63 1.47 -2.50
CA ARG A 95 8.58 2.87 -2.05
C ARG A 95 7.61 3.09 -0.89
N TYR A 96 6.48 2.39 -0.86
CA TYR A 96 5.50 2.54 0.22
C TYR A 96 5.99 1.89 1.51
N ILE A 97 6.71 0.76 1.42
CA ILE A 97 7.28 0.09 2.58
C ILE A 97 8.47 0.87 3.15
N GLU A 98 9.35 1.38 2.29
CA GLU A 98 10.44 2.28 2.73
C GLU A 98 9.87 3.49 3.47
N HIS A 99 8.85 4.13 2.90
CA HIS A 99 8.19 5.26 3.56
C HIS A 99 7.50 4.85 4.88
N ALA A 100 6.92 3.66 4.96
CA ALA A 100 6.36 3.13 6.20
C ALA A 100 7.44 2.95 7.28
N VAL A 101 8.64 2.49 6.92
CA VAL A 101 9.79 2.39 7.84
C VAL A 101 10.19 3.77 8.34
N ASP A 102 10.25 4.78 7.47
CA ASP A 102 10.56 6.16 7.86
C ASP A 102 9.53 6.72 8.85
N LEU A 103 8.24 6.47 8.62
CA LEU A 103 7.18 6.88 9.54
C LEU A 103 7.31 6.20 10.90
N VAL A 104 7.61 4.90 10.94
CA VAL A 104 7.83 4.19 12.21
C VAL A 104 9.03 4.78 12.98
N ASN A 105 10.11 5.13 12.29
CA ASN A 105 11.25 5.80 12.90
C ASN A 105 10.93 7.22 13.40
N ALA A 106 10.15 7.98 12.62
CA ALA A 106 9.68 9.31 13.02
C ALA A 106 8.80 9.21 14.28
N ILE A 107 7.88 8.25 14.31
CA ILE A 107 7.03 7.94 15.45
C ILE A 107 7.87 7.59 16.69
N ARG A 108 8.85 6.68 16.55
CA ARG A 108 9.79 6.30 17.62
C ARG A 108 10.52 7.51 18.19
N ALA A 109 11.01 8.40 17.33
CA ALA A 109 11.76 9.58 17.74
C ALA A 109 10.89 10.61 18.47
N LYS A 110 9.62 10.79 18.05
CA LYS A 110 8.69 11.71 18.72
C LYS A 110 8.17 11.17 20.05
N ARG A 111 7.94 9.86 20.15
CA ARG A 111 7.46 9.21 21.38
C ARG A 111 8.55 9.13 22.46
N ASN A 112 9.79 8.83 22.07
CA ASN A 112 10.95 8.75 22.96
C ASN A 112 11.73 10.07 23.07
N PHE A 113 11.05 11.21 22.87
CA PHE A 113 11.74 12.50 22.95
C PHE A 113 12.31 12.72 24.37
N PRO A 114 13.61 13.05 24.51
CA PRO A 114 14.21 13.20 25.83
C PRO A 114 13.61 14.42 26.54
N GLY A 115 13.22 14.26 27.79
CA GLY A 115 12.69 15.37 28.58
C GLY A 115 11.26 15.79 28.23
N VAL A 116 10.44 14.93 27.59
CA VAL A 116 9.00 15.21 27.36
C VAL A 116 8.28 15.68 28.63
N GLN A 117 8.60 15.08 29.77
CA GLN A 117 8.01 15.43 31.06
C GLN A 117 8.37 16.85 31.53
N MET A 118 9.44 17.45 31.02
CA MET A 118 9.87 18.82 31.33
C MET A 118 9.24 19.85 30.39
N LEU A 119 8.61 19.42 29.30
CA LEU A 119 7.94 20.32 28.35
C LEU A 119 6.62 20.83 28.92
N THR A 120 6.18 21.99 28.41
CA THR A 120 4.85 22.53 28.70
C THR A 120 3.76 21.60 28.15
N ILE A 121 2.59 21.59 28.78
CA ILE A 121 1.41 20.79 28.34
C ILE A 121 1.06 21.09 26.88
N ALA A 122 1.18 22.35 26.46
CA ALA A 122 0.95 22.77 25.08
C ALA A 122 1.88 22.05 24.10
N LYS A 123 3.17 21.92 24.43
CA LYS A 123 4.14 21.25 23.57
C LYS A 123 3.99 19.73 23.58
N GLN A 124 3.64 19.14 24.73
CA GLN A 124 3.29 17.73 24.83
C GLN A 124 2.07 17.39 23.95
N LYS A 125 1.05 18.26 23.94
CA LYS A 125 -0.12 18.12 23.07
C LYS A 125 0.26 18.20 21.58
N GLU A 126 1.09 19.17 21.21
CA GLU A 126 1.59 19.31 19.83
C GLU A 126 2.36 18.06 19.37
N LEU A 127 3.22 17.49 20.22
CA LEU A 127 3.93 16.25 19.92
C LEU A 127 2.98 15.07 19.72
N ASN A 128 1.92 14.98 20.53
CA ASN A 128 0.89 13.96 20.36
C ASN A 128 0.09 14.12 19.07
N GLU A 129 -0.25 15.35 18.69
CA GLU A 129 -0.95 15.64 17.44
C GLU A 129 -0.08 15.19 16.25
N ILE A 130 1.22 15.50 16.27
CA ILE A 130 2.17 15.04 15.25
C ILE A 130 2.28 13.52 15.22
N PHE A 131 2.36 12.88 16.38
CA PHE A 131 2.36 11.41 16.49
C PHE A 131 1.11 10.82 15.82
N ALA A 132 -0.08 11.36 16.12
CA ALA A 132 -1.35 10.86 15.58
C ALA A 132 -1.41 11.02 14.05
N VAL A 133 -0.88 12.13 13.51
CA VAL A 133 -0.77 12.35 12.08
C VAL A 133 0.10 11.29 11.41
N HIS A 134 1.31 11.04 11.93
CA HIS A 134 2.20 10.01 11.36
C HIS A 134 1.62 8.59 11.48
N PHE A 135 0.91 8.31 12.58
CA PHE A 135 0.25 7.02 12.78
C PHE A 135 -0.88 6.79 11.78
N HIS A 136 -1.73 7.79 11.54
CA HIS A 136 -2.78 7.70 10.52
C HIS A 136 -2.20 7.63 9.10
N GLU A 137 -1.11 8.33 8.81
CA GLU A 137 -0.42 8.22 7.53
C GLU A 137 0.12 6.79 7.31
N LEU A 138 0.75 6.21 8.32
CA LEU A 138 1.22 4.82 8.31
C LEU A 138 0.07 3.85 8.02
N GLN A 139 -1.05 4.02 8.71
CA GLN A 139 -2.27 3.22 8.50
C GLN A 139 -2.79 3.33 7.05
N HIS A 140 -2.83 4.54 6.49
CA HIS A 140 -3.24 4.77 5.10
C HIS A 140 -2.30 4.12 4.10
N LEU A 141 -0.99 4.20 4.32
CA LEU A 141 0.02 3.55 3.47
C LEU A 141 -0.13 2.03 3.50
N LEU A 142 -0.25 1.43 4.67
CA LEU A 142 -0.41 -0.03 4.81
C LEU A 142 -1.71 -0.52 4.14
N LYS A 143 -2.81 0.24 4.29
CA LYS A 143 -4.06 -0.04 3.57
C LYS A 143 -3.88 0.04 2.05
N ARG A 144 -3.04 0.96 1.55
CA ARG A 144 -2.74 1.07 0.13
C ARG A 144 -1.88 -0.09 -0.37
N VAL A 145 -0.93 -0.57 0.43
CA VAL A 145 -0.15 -1.78 0.12
C VAL A 145 -1.06 -3.00 -0.01
N GLU A 146 -1.97 -3.23 0.93
CA GLU A 146 -2.97 -4.32 0.85
C GLU A 146 -3.83 -4.20 -0.41
N LYS A 147 -4.27 -2.98 -0.75
CA LYS A 147 -5.05 -2.74 -1.96
C LYS A 147 -4.27 -3.09 -3.23
N ILE A 148 -3.00 -2.69 -3.33
CA ILE A 148 -2.14 -3.03 -4.47
C ILE A 148 -1.98 -4.55 -4.59
N GLN A 149 -1.84 -5.26 -3.47
CA GLN A 149 -1.75 -6.72 -3.46
C GLN A 149 -3.01 -7.37 -4.02
N TYR A 150 -4.18 -6.87 -3.61
CA TYR A 150 -5.46 -7.32 -4.14
C TYR A 150 -5.61 -7.01 -5.64
N ASP A 151 -5.28 -5.79 -6.06
CA ASP A 151 -5.42 -5.35 -7.46
C ASP A 151 -4.54 -6.19 -8.40
N VAL A 152 -3.29 -6.49 -8.03
CA VAL A 152 -2.39 -7.36 -8.83
C VAL A 152 -2.95 -8.78 -8.92
N ARG A 153 -3.48 -9.33 -7.82
CA ARG A 153 -4.09 -10.67 -7.83
C ARG A 153 -5.30 -10.74 -8.76
N ILE A 154 -6.11 -9.67 -8.81
CA ILE A 154 -7.27 -9.59 -9.70
C ILE A 154 -6.84 -9.43 -11.17
N GLU A 155 -5.74 -8.72 -11.44
CA GLU A 155 -5.19 -8.55 -12.79
C GLU A 155 -4.83 -9.91 -13.42
N ASP A 156 -4.22 -10.81 -12.64
CA ASP A 156 -3.83 -12.15 -13.11
C ASP A 156 -5.01 -13.11 -13.26
N VAL A 157 -5.99 -13.05 -12.35
CA VAL A 157 -7.25 -13.78 -12.53
C VAL A 157 -7.97 -13.29 -13.79
N ARG A 158 -7.92 -11.99 -14.08
CA ARG A 158 -8.53 -11.44 -15.29
C ARG A 158 -7.81 -11.93 -16.54
N SER A 159 -6.48 -11.91 -16.58
CA SER A 159 -5.73 -12.34 -17.76
C SER A 159 -5.99 -13.81 -18.10
N THR A 160 -6.03 -14.70 -17.09
CA THR A 160 -6.37 -16.12 -17.27
C THR A 160 -7.79 -16.33 -17.81
N VAL A 161 -8.77 -15.57 -17.30
CA VAL A 161 -10.16 -15.63 -17.81
C VAL A 161 -10.24 -15.25 -19.29
N TRP A 162 -9.45 -14.27 -19.74
CA TRP A 162 -9.45 -13.86 -21.15
C TRP A 162 -8.86 -14.95 -22.05
N VAL A 163 -7.79 -15.61 -21.60
CA VAL A 163 -7.18 -16.74 -22.32
C VAL A 163 -8.16 -17.91 -22.42
N VAL A 164 -8.84 -18.27 -21.33
CA VAL A 164 -9.84 -19.35 -21.33
C VAL A 164 -11.00 -19.03 -22.28
N ARG A 165 -11.50 -17.80 -22.28
CA ARG A 165 -12.54 -17.35 -23.22
C ARG A 165 -12.07 -17.46 -24.67
N ALA A 166 -10.85 -17.03 -24.96
CA ALA A 166 -10.28 -17.13 -26.30
C ALA A 166 -10.15 -18.59 -26.76
N ALA A 167 -9.76 -19.51 -25.87
CA ALA A 167 -9.68 -20.93 -26.16
C ALA A 167 -11.08 -21.55 -26.43
N ILE A 168 -12.10 -21.14 -25.70
CA ILE A 168 -13.48 -21.59 -25.96
C ILE A 168 -13.96 -21.09 -27.33
N TYR A 169 -13.71 -19.80 -27.65
CA TYR A 169 -14.10 -19.25 -28.94
C TYR A 169 -13.36 -19.89 -30.11
N SER A 170 -12.07 -20.23 -29.97
CA SER A 170 -11.35 -20.93 -31.03
C SER A 170 -11.92 -22.32 -31.29
N VAL A 171 -12.30 -23.07 -30.25
CA VAL A 171 -12.96 -24.38 -30.39
C VAL A 171 -14.31 -24.24 -31.10
N ILE A 172 -15.11 -23.23 -30.73
CA ILE A 172 -16.40 -22.98 -31.39
C ILE A 172 -16.21 -22.65 -32.87
N VAL A 173 -15.24 -21.79 -33.21
CA VAL A 173 -14.94 -21.42 -34.60
C VAL A 173 -14.50 -22.65 -35.40
N LEU A 174 -13.65 -23.51 -34.84
CA LEU A 174 -13.24 -24.76 -35.49
C LEU A 174 -14.43 -25.70 -35.71
N ALA A 175 -15.33 -25.82 -34.73
CA ALA A 175 -16.53 -26.63 -34.86
C ALA A 175 -17.45 -26.11 -35.97
N ILE A 176 -17.63 -24.78 -36.08
CA ILE A 176 -18.40 -24.14 -37.15
C ILE A 176 -17.75 -24.42 -38.51
N ILE A 177 -16.43 -24.26 -38.64
CA ILE A 177 -15.71 -24.53 -39.89
C ILE A 177 -15.84 -26.00 -40.29
N ALA A 178 -15.67 -26.93 -39.34
CA ALA A 178 -15.84 -28.36 -39.60
C ALA A 178 -17.26 -28.67 -40.10
N PHE A 179 -18.28 -28.10 -39.45
CA PHE A 179 -19.67 -28.28 -39.87
C PHE A 179 -19.95 -27.71 -41.27
N ILE A 180 -19.38 -26.55 -41.60
CA ILE A 180 -19.48 -25.95 -42.95
C ILE A 180 -18.80 -26.86 -43.98
N LEU A 181 -17.61 -27.39 -43.68
CA LEU A 181 -16.87 -28.28 -44.59
C LEU A 181 -17.61 -29.60 -44.83
N ASP A 182 -18.15 -30.21 -43.77
CA ASP A 182 -18.94 -31.44 -43.87
C ASP A 182 -20.25 -31.20 -44.63
N GLY A 183 -20.90 -30.05 -44.39
CA GLY A 183 -22.06 -29.60 -45.17
C GLY A 183 -21.74 -29.49 -46.66
N HIS A 184 -20.63 -28.84 -47.03
CA HIS A 184 -20.21 -28.72 -48.42
C HIS A 184 -19.77 -30.03 -49.07
N ARG A 185 -19.25 -31.00 -48.31
CA ARG A 185 -18.89 -32.30 -48.89
C ARG A 185 -20.10 -33.22 -49.06
N GLY A 186 -20.96 -33.30 -48.05
CA GLY A 186 -22.11 -34.20 -48.07
C GLY A 186 -23.28 -33.66 -48.89
N LEU A 187 -23.76 -32.45 -48.58
CA LEU A 187 -24.98 -31.92 -49.18
C LEU A 187 -24.80 -31.57 -50.65
N PHE A 188 -23.62 -31.08 -51.02
CA PHE A 188 -23.36 -30.57 -52.38
C PHE A 188 -23.31 -31.72 -53.39
N GLU A 189 -22.69 -32.86 -53.06
CA GLU A 189 -22.70 -34.05 -53.93
C GLU A 189 -24.11 -34.63 -54.12
N THR A 190 -24.91 -34.69 -53.05
CA THR A 190 -26.31 -35.11 -53.18
C THR A 190 -27.15 -34.12 -53.98
N ALA A 191 -26.92 -32.82 -53.80
CA ALA A 191 -27.66 -31.78 -54.53
C ALA A 191 -27.34 -31.80 -56.02
N THR A 192 -26.08 -32.00 -56.40
CA THR A 192 -25.69 -32.14 -57.82
C THR A 192 -26.29 -33.38 -58.44
N THR A 193 -26.29 -34.52 -57.72
CA THR A 193 -26.87 -35.78 -58.22
C THR A 193 -28.38 -35.63 -58.47
N VAL A 194 -29.12 -35.05 -57.53
CA VAL A 194 -30.56 -34.83 -57.68
C VAL A 194 -30.86 -33.83 -58.81
N LEU A 195 -30.04 -32.79 -58.96
CA LEU A 195 -30.19 -31.85 -60.08
C LEU A 195 -29.95 -32.53 -61.42
N ASP A 196 -28.90 -33.36 -61.54
CA ASP A 196 -28.61 -34.11 -62.76
C ASP A 196 -29.75 -35.07 -63.11
N ASP A 197 -30.28 -35.83 -62.15
CA ASP A 197 -31.42 -36.73 -62.36
C ASP A 197 -32.69 -35.97 -62.77
N LEU A 198 -32.93 -34.80 -62.18
CA LEU A 198 -34.08 -33.96 -62.50
C LEU A 198 -33.95 -33.35 -63.91
N PHE A 199 -32.74 -32.93 -64.29
CA PHE A 199 -32.43 -32.47 -65.64
C PHE A 199 -32.59 -33.58 -66.68
N GLN A 200 -32.09 -34.79 -66.40
CA GLN A 200 -32.26 -35.94 -67.29
C GLN A 200 -33.74 -36.31 -67.46
N THR A 201 -34.50 -36.32 -66.36
CA THR A 201 -35.94 -36.62 -66.40
C THR A 201 -36.72 -35.54 -67.17
N ALA A 202 -36.40 -34.27 -66.95
CA ALA A 202 -37.02 -33.15 -67.67
C ALA A 202 -36.69 -33.20 -69.17
N ALA A 203 -35.43 -33.49 -69.52
CA ALA A 203 -35.00 -33.64 -70.89
C ALA A 203 -35.70 -34.82 -71.58
N ALA A 204 -35.75 -36.00 -70.94
CA ALA A 204 -36.44 -37.17 -71.46
C ALA A 204 -37.93 -36.91 -71.69
N TRP A 205 -38.60 -36.24 -70.75
CA TRP A 205 -39.99 -35.83 -70.91
C TRP A 205 -40.19 -34.86 -72.08
N LEU A 206 -39.33 -33.86 -72.21
CA LEU A 206 -39.37 -32.89 -73.31
C LEU A 206 -39.22 -33.57 -74.68
N PHE A 207 -38.22 -34.46 -74.82
CA PHE A 207 -37.98 -35.19 -76.05
C PHE A 207 -39.06 -36.23 -76.35
N SER A 208 -39.74 -36.79 -75.34
CA SER A 208 -40.87 -37.71 -75.55
C SER A 208 -42.12 -37.04 -76.12
N LYS A 209 -42.20 -35.70 -76.03
CA LYS A 209 -43.37 -34.92 -76.44
C LYS A 209 -43.23 -34.29 -77.83
N PHE A 210 -42.04 -34.36 -78.42
CA PHE A 210 -41.72 -33.99 -79.80
C PHE A 210 -41.59 -35.24 -80.66
#